data_AF-A0AAU7W654-F1
#
_entry.id   AF-A0AAU7W654-F1
#
_cell.length_a   1.000
_cell.length_b   1.000
_cell.length_c   1.000
_cell.angle_alpha   90.00
_cell.angle_beta   90.00
_cell.angle_gamma   90.00
#
_symmetry.space_group_name_H-M   'P 1'
#
loop_
_entity.id
_entity.type
_entity.pdbx_description
1 polymer ?
#
loop_
_entity_poly.entity_id
_entity_poly.type
_entity_poly.pdbx_seq_one_letter_code
_entity_poly.pdbx_strand_id
1 'polypeptide(L)'
;MPLTSSRQRAALILVVACAAALVVGVLAAMPPKVDRLVALLPPVPGTAAGLAFLALCALAVAIAALRRLATVAACRNRRAALEQASPHGAVACGIRHGALTAALAELGVTARVPSRFSVLADRAGLSFWTGGRRPRRVLGVRWSEVRSIRSDRLVAGASTVPVVVLRIRRDGASVEVPVLLGAERPGAFALGDADFYATVRTWKAEHRAALAAEGLELPPLTAPIPVITSAQLVGAGR
;
A
#
# COMPACT_ATOMS: atom_id res chain seq x y z
N MET A 1 -8.36 15.30 3.04
CA MET A 1 -7.52 15.67 1.88
C MET A 1 -6.14 15.03 2.00
N PRO A 2 -5.77 14.06 1.17
CA PRO A 2 -4.39 13.59 1.09
C PRO A 2 -3.90 13.57 -0.37
N LEU A 3 -3.05 14.53 -0.73
CA LEU A 3 -2.07 14.38 -1.79
C LEU A 3 -0.78 14.96 -1.22
N THR A 4 0.27 14.13 -1.10
CA THR A 4 1.64 14.65 -0.92
C THR A 4 2.43 14.23 -2.14
N SER A 5 2.45 15.11 -3.13
CA SER A 5 3.23 14.93 -4.37
C SER A 5 4.73 14.82 -4.04
N SER A 6 5.52 14.24 -4.94
CA SER A 6 6.99 14.23 -4.82
C SER A 6 7.56 15.64 -4.68
N ARG A 7 6.93 16.64 -5.31
CA ARG A 7 7.24 18.06 -5.13
C ARG A 7 6.94 18.54 -3.72
N GLN A 8 5.84 18.10 -3.08
CA GLN A 8 5.58 18.44 -1.68
C GLN A 8 6.51 17.71 -0.71
N ARG A 9 6.90 16.45 -0.97
CA ARG A 9 7.91 15.77 -0.14
C ARG A 9 9.30 16.37 -0.33
N ALA A 10 9.69 16.67 -1.55
CA ALA A 10 10.94 17.37 -1.85
C ALA A 10 10.90 18.77 -1.25
N ALA A 11 9.79 19.51 -1.37
CA ALA A 11 9.62 20.80 -0.71
C ALA A 11 9.65 20.67 0.80
N LEU A 12 9.08 19.62 1.40
CA LEU A 12 9.09 19.44 2.85
C LEU A 12 10.47 18.99 3.36
N ILE A 13 11.17 18.14 2.62
CA ILE A 13 12.58 17.80 2.89
C ILE A 13 13.46 19.04 2.74
N LEU A 14 13.25 19.84 1.69
CA LEU A 14 14.01 21.06 1.43
C LEU A 14 13.69 22.13 2.47
N VAL A 15 12.43 22.27 2.90
CA VAL A 15 12.03 23.17 3.98
C VAL A 15 12.63 22.71 5.31
N VAL A 16 12.63 21.41 5.61
CA VAL A 16 13.28 20.88 6.83
C VAL A 16 14.80 21.07 6.77
N ALA A 17 15.42 20.82 5.61
CA ALA A 17 16.85 21.00 5.41
C ALA A 17 17.24 22.48 5.46
N CYS A 18 16.47 23.38 4.85
CA CYS A 18 16.65 24.82 4.95
C CYS A 18 16.39 25.31 6.37
N ALA A 19 15.37 24.82 7.08
CA ALA A 19 15.13 25.17 8.47
C ALA A 19 16.29 24.69 9.37
N ALA A 20 16.78 23.47 9.18
CA ALA A 20 17.94 22.95 9.89
C ALA A 20 19.21 23.76 9.57
N ALA A 21 19.48 24.04 8.30
CA ALA A 21 20.62 24.84 7.87
C ALA A 21 20.53 26.30 8.33
N LEU A 22 19.33 26.88 8.41
CA LEU A 22 19.09 28.23 8.90
C LEU A 22 19.20 28.27 10.43
N VAL A 23 18.75 27.25 11.14
CA VAL A 23 19.00 27.11 12.60
C VAL A 23 20.49 26.98 12.87
N VAL A 24 21.20 26.10 12.16
CA VAL A 24 22.65 25.94 12.28
C VAL A 24 23.39 27.22 11.85
N GLY A 25 22.95 27.88 10.78
CA GLY A 25 23.53 29.10 10.25
C GLY A 25 23.31 30.32 11.16
N VAL A 26 22.13 30.47 11.76
CA VAL A 26 21.83 31.52 12.75
C VAL A 26 22.63 31.29 14.03
N LEU A 27 22.78 30.03 14.47
CA LEU A 27 23.64 29.66 15.60
C LEU A 27 25.13 29.92 15.29
N ALA A 28 25.58 29.73 14.05
CA ALA A 28 26.96 29.98 13.64
C ALA A 28 27.26 31.47 13.36
N ALA A 29 26.28 32.25 12.90
CA ALA A 29 26.46 33.64 12.47
C ALA A 29 26.14 34.70 13.54
N MET A 30 25.51 34.33 14.66
CA MET A 30 25.25 35.25 15.79
C MET A 30 25.93 34.86 17.12
N PRO A 31 27.24 34.56 17.17
CA PRO A 31 27.94 34.35 18.44
C PRO A 31 27.70 35.47 19.48
N PRO A 32 27.88 36.77 19.16
CA PRO A 32 27.83 37.82 20.20
C PRO A 32 26.41 38.18 20.68
N LYS A 33 25.36 37.82 19.94
CA LYS A 33 23.95 38.03 20.35
C LYS A 33 23.37 36.80 21.05
N VAL A 34 23.80 35.60 20.66
CA VAL A 34 23.51 34.37 21.40
C VAL A 34 24.17 34.43 22.78
N ASP A 35 25.40 34.92 22.88
CA ASP A 35 26.08 35.10 24.18
C ASP A 35 25.33 36.07 25.12
N ARG A 36 24.74 37.17 24.61
CA ARG A 36 23.93 38.09 25.43
C ARG A 36 22.60 37.50 25.89
N LEU A 37 21.95 36.69 25.06
CA LEU A 37 20.71 35.99 25.41
C LEU A 37 20.97 34.82 26.36
N VAL A 38 22.09 34.10 26.17
CA VAL A 38 22.58 33.04 27.07
C VAL A 38 22.98 33.61 28.43
N ALA A 39 23.54 34.83 28.49
CA ALA A 39 23.84 35.51 29.74
C ALA A 39 22.60 35.99 30.54
N LEU A 40 21.44 36.12 29.89
CA LEU A 40 20.15 36.48 30.51
C LEU A 40 19.32 35.24 30.91
N LEU A 41 19.68 34.07 30.39
CA LEU A 41 19.06 32.80 30.77
C LEU A 41 19.76 32.28 32.03
N PRO A 42 19.02 31.77 33.04
CA PRO A 42 19.64 31.09 34.16
C PRO A 42 20.54 29.97 33.62
N PRO A 43 21.73 29.74 34.20
CA PRO A 43 22.70 28.79 33.68
C PRO A 43 22.08 27.39 33.68
N VAL A 44 21.55 26.97 32.53
CA VAL A 44 21.16 25.59 32.30
C VAL A 44 22.45 24.85 31.98
N PRO A 45 22.86 23.83 32.75
CA PRO A 45 24.09 23.10 32.48
C PRO A 45 24.06 22.55 31.04
N GLY A 46 24.85 23.14 30.15
CA GLY A 46 24.73 22.98 28.69
C GLY A 46 24.95 21.54 28.20
N THR A 47 25.71 20.75 28.95
CA THR A 47 25.92 19.33 28.70
C THR A 47 24.66 18.51 29.03
N ALA A 48 24.01 18.79 30.17
CA ALA A 48 22.83 18.06 30.61
C ALA A 48 21.62 18.30 29.68
N ALA A 49 21.42 19.55 29.23
CA ALA A 49 20.35 19.87 28.28
C ALA A 49 20.56 19.23 26.90
N GLY A 50 21.80 19.24 26.39
CA GLY A 50 22.15 18.55 25.15
C GLY A 50 21.98 17.04 25.23
N LEU A 51 22.41 16.42 26.34
CA LEU A 51 22.21 15.00 26.60
C LEU A 51 20.72 14.62 26.70
N ALA A 52 19.91 15.46 27.35
CA ALA A 52 18.47 15.25 27.44
C ALA A 52 17.78 15.29 26.07
N PHE A 53 18.15 16.26 25.21
CA PHE A 53 17.62 16.35 23.86
C PHE A 53 18.03 15.14 22.99
N LEU A 54 19.30 14.73 23.07
CA LEU A 54 19.80 13.55 22.36
C LEU A 54 19.08 12.28 22.83
N ALA A 55 18.86 12.13 24.14
CA ALA A 55 18.10 11.02 24.72
C ALA A 55 16.65 10.99 24.22
N LEU A 56 15.96 12.13 24.13
CA LEU A 56 14.60 12.23 23.59
C LEU A 56 14.56 11.85 22.10
N CYS A 57 15.51 12.34 21.30
CA CYS A 57 15.64 11.97 19.89
C CYS A 57 15.89 10.46 19.73
N ALA A 58 16.81 9.89 20.51
CA ALA A 58 17.11 8.46 20.51
C ALA A 58 15.88 7.63 20.89
N LEU A 59 15.13 8.06 21.91
CA LEU A 59 13.89 7.41 22.34
C LEU A 59 12.82 7.44 21.24
N ALA A 60 12.63 8.58 20.58
CA ALA A 60 11.68 8.70 19.47
C ALA A 60 12.02 7.76 18.30
N VAL A 61 13.31 7.69 17.93
CA VAL A 61 13.81 6.76 16.90
C VAL A 61 13.60 5.31 17.32
N ALA A 62 13.91 4.96 18.58
CA ALA A 62 13.70 3.62 19.10
C ALA A 62 12.23 3.20 19.06
N ILE A 63 11.31 4.08 19.49
CA ILE A 63 9.86 3.84 19.42
C ILE A 63 9.41 3.65 17.97
N ALA A 64 9.87 4.49 17.04
CA ALA A 64 9.53 4.37 15.62
C ALA A 64 10.04 3.04 15.03
N ALA A 65 11.27 2.63 15.35
CA ALA A 65 11.85 1.36 14.94
C ALA A 65 11.06 0.16 15.49
N LEU A 66 10.72 0.16 16.78
CA LEU A 66 9.92 -0.89 17.41
C LEU A 66 8.53 -1.00 16.78
N ARG A 67 7.85 0.13 16.51
CA ARG A 67 6.55 0.13 15.82
C ARG A 67 6.68 -0.46 14.41
N ARG A 68 7.73 -0.11 13.67
CA ARG A 68 7.99 -0.66 12.33
C ARG A 68 8.23 -2.16 12.39
N LEU A 69 9.07 -2.64 13.30
CA LEU A 69 9.32 -4.06 13.51
C LEU A 69 8.04 -4.82 13.88
N ALA A 70 7.23 -4.28 14.78
CA ALA A 70 5.94 -4.87 15.16
C ALA A 70 4.99 -5.00 13.96
N THR A 71 4.92 -4.01 13.07
CA THR A 71 4.08 -4.09 11.86
C THR A 71 4.56 -5.16 10.87
N VAL A 72 5.88 -5.30 10.69
CA VAL A 72 6.47 -6.33 9.82
C VAL A 72 6.23 -7.72 10.41
N ALA A 73 6.47 -7.88 11.71
CA ALA A 73 6.22 -9.13 12.42
C ALA A 73 4.73 -9.52 12.37
N ALA A 74 3.83 -8.56 12.57
CA ALA A 74 2.39 -8.80 12.45
C ALA A 74 1.99 -9.25 11.04
N CYS A 75 2.55 -8.64 9.99
CA CYS A 75 2.31 -9.03 8.61
C CYS A 75 2.80 -10.47 8.32
N ARG A 76 4.03 -10.80 8.74
CA ARG A 76 4.61 -12.15 8.58
C ARG A 76 3.81 -13.21 9.33
N ASN A 77 3.49 -12.95 10.60
CA ASN A 77 2.70 -13.86 11.42
C ASN A 77 1.30 -14.09 10.83
N ARG A 78 0.66 -13.03 10.29
CA ARG A 78 -0.65 -13.14 9.66
C ARG A 78 -0.57 -13.98 8.40
N ARG A 79 0.44 -13.74 7.55
CA ARG A 79 0.66 -14.52 6.35
C ARG A 79 0.87 -16.00 6.67
N ALA A 80 1.79 -16.31 7.58
CA ALA A 80 2.06 -17.68 8.00
C ALA A 80 0.79 -18.37 8.53
N ALA A 81 -0.01 -17.68 9.36
CA ALA A 81 -1.27 -18.21 9.85
C ALA A 81 -2.30 -18.46 8.74
N LEU A 82 -2.37 -17.59 7.72
CA LEU A 82 -3.27 -17.76 6.57
C LEU A 82 -2.81 -18.88 5.64
N GLU A 83 -1.51 -18.99 5.37
CA GLU A 83 -0.94 -20.07 4.56
C GLU A 83 -1.13 -21.43 5.24
N GLN A 84 -1.00 -21.49 6.58
CA GLN A 84 -1.31 -22.69 7.36
C GLN A 84 -2.80 -23.05 7.32
N ALA A 85 -3.68 -22.06 7.44
CA ALA A 85 -5.13 -22.27 7.44
C ALA A 85 -5.70 -22.56 6.04
N SER A 86 -4.98 -22.20 4.98
CA SER A 86 -5.44 -22.33 3.59
C SER A 86 -4.29 -22.74 2.67
N PRO A 87 -3.89 -24.04 2.68
CA PRO A 87 -2.70 -24.53 1.96
C PRO A 87 -2.75 -24.31 0.44
N HIS A 88 -3.94 -24.24 -0.14
CA HIS A 88 -4.15 -23.99 -1.58
C HIS A 88 -4.48 -22.53 -1.90
N GLY A 89 -4.54 -21.66 -0.88
CA GLY A 89 -4.88 -20.26 -1.06
C GLY A 89 -3.66 -19.41 -1.40
N ALA A 90 -3.81 -18.50 -2.36
CA ALA A 90 -2.80 -17.51 -2.69
C ALA A 90 -2.90 -16.31 -1.74
N VAL A 91 -1.93 -16.18 -0.83
CA VAL A 91 -1.83 -15.07 0.11
C VAL A 91 -0.91 -13.97 -0.45
N ALA A 92 -1.43 -12.74 -0.53
CA ALA A 92 -0.68 -11.55 -0.90
C ALA A 92 -0.77 -10.46 0.17
N CYS A 93 0.24 -9.60 0.25
CA CYS A 93 0.21 -8.41 1.12
C CYS A 93 -0.42 -7.24 0.36
N GLY A 94 -1.38 -6.55 0.96
CA GLY A 94 -1.98 -5.33 0.42
C GLY A 94 -1.56 -4.08 1.19
N ILE A 95 -1.44 -2.94 0.50
CA ILE A 95 -1.15 -1.64 1.11
C ILE A 95 -2.41 -0.77 1.09
N ARG A 96 -2.73 -0.18 2.24
CA ARG A 96 -3.86 0.73 2.36
C ARG A 96 -3.55 2.08 1.73
N HIS A 97 -4.47 2.55 0.89
CA HIS A 97 -4.49 3.92 0.35
C HIS A 97 -5.93 4.44 0.29
N GLY A 98 -6.09 5.74 -0.01
CA GLY A 98 -7.39 6.43 0.04
C GLY A 98 -8.47 5.81 -0.85
N ALA A 99 -8.14 5.51 -2.11
CA ALA A 99 -9.09 4.90 -3.04
C ALA A 99 -9.56 3.51 -2.59
N LEU A 100 -8.68 2.67 -2.03
CA LEU A 100 -9.08 1.40 -1.43
C LEU A 100 -10.05 1.62 -0.28
N THR A 101 -9.76 2.56 0.64
CA THR A 101 -10.63 2.81 1.78
C THR A 101 -11.99 3.36 1.39
N ALA A 102 -12.06 4.19 0.35
CA ALA A 102 -13.32 4.69 -0.21
C ALA A 102 -14.13 3.54 -0.81
N ALA A 103 -13.51 2.72 -1.66
CA ALA A 103 -14.16 1.56 -2.27
C ALA A 103 -14.64 0.52 -1.23
N LEU A 104 -13.88 0.30 -0.16
CA LEU A 104 -14.31 -0.58 0.94
C LEU A 104 -15.49 0.02 1.72
N ALA A 105 -15.52 1.34 1.93
CA ALA A 105 -16.65 2.02 2.56
C ALA A 105 -17.91 1.95 1.69
N GLU A 106 -17.79 2.07 0.37
CA GLU A 106 -18.90 1.86 -0.58
C GLU A 106 -19.43 0.43 -0.54
N LEU A 107 -18.57 -0.55 -0.27
CA LEU A 107 -18.97 -1.94 -0.02
C LEU A 107 -19.52 -2.19 1.40
N GLY A 108 -19.73 -1.14 2.20
CA GLY A 108 -20.27 -1.23 3.57
C GLY A 108 -19.28 -1.71 4.62
N VAL A 109 -17.98 -1.75 4.33
CA VAL A 109 -16.96 -2.22 5.28
C VAL A 109 -16.67 -1.13 6.32
N THR A 110 -17.06 -1.37 7.57
CA THR A 110 -16.82 -0.45 8.70
C THR A 110 -15.50 -0.70 9.42
N ALA A 111 -14.91 -1.89 9.27
CA ALA A 111 -13.70 -2.26 9.98
C ALA A 111 -12.47 -1.51 9.44
N ARG A 112 -11.66 -0.97 10.36
CA ARG A 112 -10.45 -0.22 10.01
C ARG A 112 -9.36 -1.14 9.45
N VAL A 113 -9.02 -0.93 8.18
CA VAL A 113 -7.88 -1.61 7.54
C VAL A 113 -6.57 -0.98 8.04
N PRO A 114 -5.57 -1.76 8.50
CA PRO A 114 -4.23 -1.27 8.85
C PRO A 114 -3.47 -0.82 7.60
N SER A 115 -2.30 -0.20 7.77
CA SER A 115 -1.46 0.22 6.63
C SER A 115 -1.07 -0.94 5.71
N ARG A 116 -0.88 -2.14 6.29
CA ARG A 116 -0.63 -3.40 5.59
C ARG A 116 -1.62 -4.48 6.01
N PHE A 117 -2.41 -4.95 5.07
CA PHE A 117 -3.38 -6.03 5.22
C PHE A 117 -2.96 -7.24 4.38
N SER A 118 -3.65 -8.36 4.53
CA SER A 118 -3.41 -9.54 3.70
C SER A 118 -4.65 -9.81 2.86
N VAL A 119 -4.44 -10.21 1.61
CA VAL A 119 -5.49 -10.69 0.72
C VAL A 119 -5.26 -12.18 0.53
N LEU A 120 -6.30 -12.97 0.77
CA LEU A 120 -6.31 -14.40 0.50
C LEU A 120 -7.26 -14.64 -0.67
N ALA A 121 -6.75 -15.26 -1.73
CA ALA A 121 -7.55 -15.80 -2.83
C ALA A 121 -7.55 -17.32 -2.72
N ASP A 122 -8.72 -17.92 -2.52
CA ASP A 122 -8.89 -19.37 -2.40
C ASP A 122 -10.11 -19.82 -3.22
N ARG A 123 -10.55 -21.07 -3.06
CA ARG A 123 -11.72 -21.60 -3.79
C ARG A 123 -13.04 -20.90 -3.42
N ALA A 124 -13.14 -20.32 -2.22
CA ALA A 124 -14.36 -19.64 -1.76
C ALA A 124 -14.45 -18.20 -2.29
N GLY A 125 -13.31 -17.57 -2.56
CA GLY A 125 -13.31 -16.22 -3.11
C GLY A 125 -12.05 -15.41 -2.75
N LEU A 126 -12.25 -14.10 -2.68
CA LEU A 126 -11.26 -13.14 -2.19
C LEU A 126 -11.64 -12.69 -0.78
N SER A 127 -10.65 -12.64 0.12
CA SER A 127 -10.87 -12.15 1.46
C SER A 127 -9.74 -11.25 1.95
N PHE A 128 -10.11 -10.19 2.65
CA PHE A 128 -9.21 -9.19 3.21
C PHE A 128 -9.06 -9.46 4.71
N TRP A 129 -7.83 -9.52 5.17
CA TRP A 129 -7.48 -9.93 6.53
C TRP A 129 -6.59 -8.92 7.22
N THR A 130 -6.84 -8.74 8.51
CA THR A 130 -6.10 -7.83 9.39
C THR A 130 -5.64 -8.58 10.65
N GLY A 131 -5.03 -7.86 11.60
CA GLY A 131 -4.46 -8.45 12.81
C GLY A 131 -3.01 -8.90 12.65
N GLY A 132 -2.58 -9.84 13.47
CA GLY A 132 -1.22 -10.42 13.43
C GLY A 132 -1.31 -11.93 13.54
N ARG A 133 -0.87 -12.49 14.67
CA ARG A 133 -0.97 -13.93 14.98
C ARG A 133 -2.39 -14.49 14.98
N ARG A 134 -3.40 -13.64 15.21
CA ARG A 134 -4.82 -14.00 15.08
C ARG A 134 -5.43 -13.18 13.93
N PRO A 135 -5.39 -13.70 12.69
CA PRO A 135 -5.98 -13.03 11.55
C PRO A 135 -7.48 -12.78 11.77
N ARG A 136 -7.96 -11.60 11.38
CA ARG A 136 -9.39 -11.26 11.41
C ARG A 136 -9.85 -10.84 10.02
N ARG A 137 -10.88 -11.50 9.51
CA ARG A 137 -11.47 -11.18 8.20
C ARG A 137 -12.21 -9.85 8.29
N VAL A 138 -11.91 -8.94 7.38
CA VAL A 138 -12.54 -7.62 7.25
C VAL A 138 -13.58 -7.62 6.13
N LEU A 139 -13.26 -8.27 5.02
CA LEU A 139 -14.16 -8.41 3.88
C LEU A 139 -13.99 -9.82 3.30
N GLY A 140 -15.09 -10.48 2.98
CA GLY A 140 -15.10 -11.68 2.14
C GLY A 140 -15.95 -11.39 0.91
N VAL A 141 -15.48 -11.83 -0.25
CA VAL A 141 -16.09 -11.62 -1.56
C VAL A 141 -16.08 -12.95 -2.29
N ARG A 142 -17.25 -13.45 -2.68
CA ARG A 142 -17.34 -14.70 -3.45
C ARG A 142 -16.88 -14.47 -4.88
N TRP A 143 -16.40 -15.50 -5.55
CA TRP A 143 -16.00 -15.37 -6.95
C TRP A 143 -17.13 -14.92 -7.86
N SER A 144 -18.37 -15.36 -7.64
CA SER A 144 -19.57 -14.87 -8.35
C SER A 144 -19.85 -13.37 -8.20
N GLU A 145 -19.37 -12.74 -7.13
CA GLU A 145 -19.48 -11.28 -6.94
C GLU A 145 -18.38 -10.52 -7.71
N VAL A 146 -17.27 -11.18 -8.03
CA VAL A 146 -16.16 -10.58 -8.79
C VAL A 146 -16.51 -10.61 -10.28
N ARG A 147 -16.66 -9.44 -10.90
CA ARG A 147 -16.98 -9.33 -12.32
C ARG A 147 -15.75 -9.26 -13.20
N SER A 148 -14.69 -8.62 -12.73
CA SER A 148 -13.43 -8.55 -13.47
C SER A 148 -12.26 -8.31 -12.54
N ILE A 149 -11.13 -8.91 -12.90
CA ILE A 149 -9.82 -8.66 -12.29
C ILE A 149 -8.95 -8.05 -13.38
N ARG A 150 -8.60 -6.77 -13.27
CA ARG A 150 -7.71 -6.09 -14.21
C ARG A 150 -6.45 -5.57 -13.53
N SER A 151 -5.36 -5.50 -14.27
CA SER A 151 -4.16 -4.80 -13.87
C SER A 151 -4.20 -3.39 -14.42
N ASP A 152 -3.86 -2.42 -13.59
CA ASP A 152 -3.78 -1.01 -13.94
C ASP A 152 -2.50 -0.42 -13.30
N ARG A 153 -2.29 0.88 -13.47
CA ARG A 153 -1.16 1.60 -12.91
C ARG A 153 -1.63 2.83 -12.15
N LEU A 154 -1.11 3.00 -10.93
CA LEU A 154 -1.39 4.15 -10.09
C LEU A 154 -0.11 4.95 -9.85
N VAL A 155 -0.23 6.27 -9.94
CA VAL A 155 0.90 7.18 -9.65
C VAL A 155 1.02 7.38 -8.15
N ALA A 156 2.08 6.84 -7.55
CA ALA A 156 2.38 6.92 -6.14
C ALA A 156 3.61 7.81 -5.91
N GLY A 157 3.40 9.14 -5.85
CA GLY A 157 4.48 10.10 -5.73
C GLY A 157 5.16 10.36 -7.08
N ALA A 158 6.43 9.96 -7.22
CA ALA A 158 7.19 10.09 -8.48
C ALA A 158 7.25 8.78 -9.29
N SER A 159 6.72 7.69 -8.75
CA SER A 159 6.75 6.37 -9.40
C SER A 159 5.35 5.92 -9.78
N THR A 160 5.30 5.17 -10.89
CA THR A 160 4.09 4.45 -11.31
C THR A 160 4.17 3.04 -10.77
N VAL A 161 3.13 2.60 -10.08
CA VAL A 161 3.10 1.32 -9.38
C VAL A 161 1.94 0.48 -9.94
N PRO A 162 2.15 -0.82 -10.23
CA PRO A 162 1.06 -1.68 -10.66
C PRO A 162 0.02 -1.86 -9.54
N VAL A 163 -1.25 -1.82 -9.91
CA VAL A 163 -2.39 -1.99 -9.01
C VAL A 163 -3.35 -3.00 -9.63
N VAL A 164 -3.92 -3.90 -8.81
CA VAL A 164 -5.00 -4.78 -9.28
C VAL A 164 -6.33 -4.12 -8.96
N VAL A 165 -7.17 -3.96 -9.97
CA VAL A 165 -8.51 -3.40 -9.81
C VAL A 165 -9.52 -4.53 -9.89
N LEU A 166 -10.21 -4.76 -8.78
CA LEU A 166 -11.24 -5.76 -8.64
C LEU A 166 -12.60 -5.09 -8.81
N ARG A 167 -13.36 -5.47 -9.84
CA ARG A 167 -14.74 -4.99 -9.98
C ARG A 167 -15.66 -5.94 -9.24
N ILE A 168 -16.26 -5.48 -8.15
CA ILE A 168 -17.11 -6.29 -7.27
C ILE A 168 -18.55 -5.80 -7.42
N ARG A 169 -19.46 -6.73 -7.71
CA ARG A 169 -20.90 -6.48 -7.77
C ARG A 169 -21.58 -7.09 -6.55
N ARG A 170 -22.14 -6.24 -5.69
CA ARG A 170 -22.86 -6.62 -4.48
C ARG A 170 -24.03 -5.66 -4.26
N ASP A 171 -25.19 -6.21 -3.88
CA ASP A 171 -26.40 -5.44 -3.54
C ASP A 171 -26.80 -4.39 -4.61
N GLY A 172 -26.67 -4.76 -5.89
CA GLY A 172 -26.98 -3.88 -7.03
C GLY A 172 -25.90 -2.85 -7.37
N ALA A 173 -24.95 -2.60 -6.47
CA ALA A 173 -23.80 -1.74 -6.72
C ALA A 173 -22.67 -2.50 -7.43
N SER A 174 -21.87 -1.77 -8.22
CA SER A 174 -20.67 -2.29 -8.89
C SER A 174 -19.50 -1.38 -8.55
N VAL A 175 -18.68 -1.78 -7.59
CA VAL A 175 -17.57 -0.98 -7.04
C VAL A 175 -16.25 -1.47 -7.59
N GLU A 176 -15.37 -0.55 -7.98
CA GLU A 176 -13.99 -0.86 -8.33
C GLU A 176 -13.10 -0.73 -7.10
N VAL A 177 -12.50 -1.84 -6.69
CA VAL A 177 -11.61 -1.93 -5.54
C VAL A 177 -10.16 -2.00 -6.02
N PRO A 178 -9.42 -0.88 -6.03
CA PRO A 178 -8.00 -0.88 -6.33
C PRO A 178 -7.21 -1.44 -5.14
N VAL A 179 -6.42 -2.49 -5.38
CA VAL A 179 -5.56 -3.14 -4.39
C VAL A 179 -4.12 -3.01 -4.84
N LEU A 180 -3.34 -2.26 -4.07
CA LEU A 180 -1.90 -2.14 -4.28
C LEU A 180 -1.20 -3.27 -3.51
N LEU A 181 -0.50 -4.15 -4.23
CA LEU A 181 0.19 -5.29 -3.63
C LEU A 181 1.57 -4.88 -3.10
N GLY A 182 1.79 -5.10 -1.80
CA GLY A 182 3.01 -4.73 -1.10
C GLY A 182 4.07 -5.82 -1.17
N ALA A 183 5.34 -5.41 -1.31
CA ALA A 183 6.47 -6.32 -1.19
C ALA A 183 6.78 -6.63 0.29
N GLU A 184 7.29 -7.83 0.54
CA GLU A 184 7.67 -8.28 1.89
C GLU A 184 9.05 -7.81 2.32
N ARG A 185 9.91 -7.49 1.35
CA ARG A 185 11.30 -7.11 1.61
C ARG A 185 11.37 -5.75 2.31
N PRO A 186 12.19 -5.61 3.36
CA PRO A 186 12.41 -4.31 3.98
C PRO A 186 12.96 -3.33 2.94
N GLY A 187 12.30 -2.17 2.80
CA GLY A 187 12.68 -1.12 1.84
C GLY A 187 11.85 -1.12 0.55
N ALA A 188 11.19 -2.22 0.18
CA ALA A 188 10.31 -2.26 -0.97
C ALA A 188 8.88 -1.83 -0.58
N PHE A 189 8.34 -0.84 -1.30
CA PHE A 189 6.97 -0.37 -1.09
C PHE A 189 5.97 -1.36 -1.68
N ALA A 190 5.99 -1.54 -3.00
CA ALA A 190 5.11 -2.41 -3.76
C ALA A 190 5.85 -3.63 -4.32
N LEU A 191 5.10 -4.64 -4.76
CA LEU A 191 5.65 -5.73 -5.58
C LEU A 191 6.23 -5.18 -6.89
N GLY A 192 7.31 -5.81 -7.36
CA GLY A 192 7.80 -5.58 -8.72
C GLY A 192 6.83 -6.17 -9.74
N ASP A 193 6.93 -5.70 -10.99
CA ASP A 193 6.00 -6.08 -12.08
C ASP A 193 5.87 -7.60 -12.24
N ALA A 194 6.97 -8.36 -12.23
CA ALA A 194 6.95 -9.81 -12.39
C ALA A 194 6.12 -10.52 -11.31
N ASP A 195 6.38 -10.23 -10.03
CA ASP A 195 5.68 -10.84 -8.89
C ASP A 195 4.22 -10.39 -8.82
N PHE A 196 3.96 -9.13 -9.17
CA PHE A 196 2.62 -8.58 -9.28
C PHE A 196 1.80 -9.35 -10.33
N TYR A 197 2.29 -9.47 -11.57
CA TYR A 197 1.56 -10.15 -12.63
C TYR A 197 1.45 -11.65 -12.39
N ALA A 198 2.43 -12.28 -11.73
CA ALA A 198 2.30 -13.67 -11.26
C ALA A 198 1.11 -13.82 -10.31
N THR A 199 0.99 -12.95 -9.31
CA THR A 199 -0.12 -12.96 -8.34
C THR A 199 -1.48 -12.76 -9.03
N VAL A 200 -1.58 -11.78 -9.94
CA VAL A 200 -2.82 -11.50 -10.68
C VAL A 200 -3.21 -12.68 -11.59
N ARG A 201 -2.25 -13.35 -12.23
CA ARG A 201 -2.52 -14.56 -13.02
C ARG A 201 -3.08 -15.68 -12.15
N THR A 202 -2.53 -15.91 -10.96
CA THR A 202 -3.05 -16.89 -10.01
C THR A 202 -4.48 -16.55 -9.61
N TRP A 203 -4.78 -15.30 -9.26
CA TRP A 203 -6.16 -14.90 -8.90
C TRP A 203 -7.15 -15.06 -10.06
N LYS A 204 -6.73 -14.73 -11.29
CA LYS A 204 -7.54 -14.97 -12.49
C LYS A 204 -7.77 -16.46 -12.75
N ALA A 205 -6.80 -17.31 -12.46
CA ALA A 205 -6.96 -18.76 -12.60
C ALA A 205 -7.98 -19.30 -11.59
N GLU A 206 -7.86 -18.93 -10.31
CA GLU A 206 -8.83 -19.30 -9.25
C GLU A 206 -10.25 -18.80 -9.58
N HIS A 207 -10.37 -17.53 -9.99
CA HIS A 207 -11.66 -16.95 -10.38
C HIS A 207 -12.33 -17.74 -11.51
N ARG A 208 -11.58 -18.11 -12.56
CA ARG A 208 -12.12 -18.89 -13.67
C ARG A 208 -12.48 -20.31 -13.24
N ALA A 209 -11.65 -20.96 -12.43
CA ALA A 209 -11.92 -22.30 -11.93
C ALA A 209 -13.20 -22.33 -11.08
N ALA A 210 -13.40 -21.32 -10.23
CA ALA A 210 -14.61 -21.19 -9.42
C ALA A 210 -15.86 -20.92 -10.27
N LEU A 211 -15.79 -20.01 -11.24
CA LEU A 211 -16.93 -19.74 -12.13
C LEU A 211 -17.28 -20.97 -12.98
N ALA A 212 -16.29 -21.70 -13.48
CA ALA A 212 -16.52 -22.96 -14.20
C ALA A 212 -17.20 -24.01 -13.30
N ALA A 213 -16.80 -24.11 -12.03
CA ALA A 213 -17.44 -25.02 -11.06
C ALA A 213 -18.90 -24.63 -10.76
N GLU A 214 -19.26 -23.35 -10.88
CA GLU A 214 -20.63 -22.86 -10.74
C GLU A 214 -21.47 -22.98 -12.04
N GLY A 215 -20.90 -23.56 -13.11
CA GLY A 215 -21.56 -23.68 -14.41
C GLY A 215 -21.67 -22.36 -15.19
N LEU A 216 -20.94 -21.32 -14.77
CA LEU A 216 -20.83 -20.04 -15.45
C LEU A 216 -19.65 -20.13 -16.43
N GLU A 217 -19.92 -20.56 -17.65
CA GLU A 217 -18.88 -20.61 -18.69
C GLU A 217 -18.38 -19.19 -19.01
N LEU A 218 -17.10 -18.94 -18.75
CA LEU A 218 -16.42 -17.78 -19.33
C LEU A 218 -16.07 -18.09 -20.79
N PRO A 219 -16.27 -17.15 -21.72
CA PRO A 219 -15.82 -17.35 -23.10
C PRO A 219 -14.32 -17.69 -23.13
N PRO A 220 -13.90 -18.66 -23.95
CA PRO A 220 -12.52 -19.11 -23.98
C PRO A 220 -11.57 -17.99 -24.41
N LEU A 221 -10.35 -17.99 -23.84
CA LEU A 221 -9.25 -17.07 -24.15
C LEU A 221 -8.72 -17.18 -25.61
N THR A 222 -9.31 -18.06 -26.41
CA THR A 222 -8.93 -18.35 -27.79
C THR A 222 -9.89 -17.74 -28.81
N ALA A 223 -10.71 -16.74 -28.44
CA ALA A 223 -11.27 -15.87 -29.45
C ALA A 223 -10.08 -15.30 -30.27
N PRO A 224 -10.02 -15.50 -31.59
CA PRO A 224 -8.94 -14.98 -32.40
C PRO A 224 -8.83 -13.49 -32.13
N ILE A 225 -7.67 -13.03 -31.66
CA ILE A 225 -7.39 -11.59 -31.61
C ILE A 225 -7.46 -11.15 -33.08
N PRO A 226 -8.40 -10.30 -33.50
CA PRO A 226 -8.37 -9.77 -34.85
C PRO A 226 -7.09 -8.94 -34.96
N VAL A 227 -6.07 -9.50 -35.60
CA VAL A 227 -4.90 -8.74 -36.02
C VAL A 227 -5.41 -7.83 -37.13
N ILE A 228 -5.80 -6.60 -36.77
CA ILE A 228 -6.10 -5.57 -37.75
C ILE A 228 -4.78 -5.27 -38.45
N THR A 229 -4.62 -5.84 -39.64
CA THR A 229 -3.47 -5.55 -40.48
C THR A 229 -3.60 -4.10 -40.99
N SER A 230 -2.48 -3.43 -41.22
CA SER A 230 -2.44 -2.06 -41.75
C SER A 230 -3.25 -1.92 -43.05
N ALA A 231 -3.39 -2.98 -43.84
CA ALA A 231 -4.24 -3.04 -45.03
C ALA A 231 -5.75 -2.89 -44.73
N GLN A 232 -6.24 -3.45 -43.62
CA GLN A 232 -7.65 -3.33 -43.21
C GLN A 232 -7.99 -1.95 -42.65
N LEU A 233 -7.00 -1.27 -42.06
CA LEU A 233 -7.13 0.09 -41.56
C LEU A 233 -7.28 1.13 -42.69
N VAL A 234 -6.68 0.87 -43.86
CA VAL A 234 -6.80 1.71 -45.06
C VAL A 234 -8.14 1.51 -45.78
N GLY A 235 -8.74 0.33 -45.68
CA GLY A 235 -10.04 0.02 -46.29
C GLY A 235 -11.25 0.59 -45.57
N ALA A 236 -11.15 0.83 -44.25
CA ALA A 236 -12.25 1.39 -43.43
C ALA A 236 -12.32 2.93 -43.43
N GLY A 237 -11.39 3.60 -44.13
CA GLY A 237 -11.32 5.05 -44.28
C GLY A 237 -11.80 5.58 -45.63
N ARG A 238 -12.51 4.76 -46.42
CA ARG A 238 -13.26 5.16 -47.62
C ARG A 238 -14.75 4.94 -47.36
#